data_AF-A0A7S2W8X2-F1
#
_entry.id   AF-A0A7S2W8X2-F1
#
_cell.length_a   1.000
_cell.length_b   1.000
_cell.length_c   1.000
_cell.angle_alpha   90.00
_cell.angle_beta   90.00
_cell.angle_gamma   90.00
#
_symmetry.space_group_name_H-M   'P 1'
#
loop_
_entity.id
_entity.type
_entity.pdbx_description
1 polymer ?
#
loop_
_entity_poly.entity_id
_entity_poly.type
_entity_poly.pdbx_seq_one_letter_code
_entity_poly.pdbx_strand_id
1 'polypeptide(L)'
;ATMHQIETTINKAKLQVLDLVRQGQRGDLETQPGRTMVESFEQYVNRVLNTARDHAGKSAQTSLNETNSVKAMVTAGSKGSFINISQIIACVGQQNVEGKRIPYGFRRRTLPHFSKDDLGPESRGFVENSYLRGLSPQEFFFHAMGGREGLIDTACKTAETGYIQRRLVKAMETVMARYDGTLRTSGGNVVQFLYGEDGMDAVWIERQEFKLLSMKRSELE
;
A
#
# COMPACT_ATOMS: atom_id res chain seq x y z
N ALA A 1 25.18 7.79 14.56
CA ALA A 1 24.06 8.54 15.18
C ALA A 1 22.71 8.10 14.61
N THR A 2 22.47 8.21 13.30
CA THR A 2 21.18 7.91 12.66
C THR A 2 20.70 6.47 12.84
N MET A 3 21.58 5.48 12.69
CA MET A 3 21.22 4.06 12.90
C MET A 3 20.75 3.78 14.32
N HIS A 4 21.38 4.41 15.32
CA HIS A 4 20.95 4.30 16.71
C HIS A 4 19.57 4.95 16.95
N GLN A 5 19.29 6.08 16.28
CA GLN A 5 17.96 6.70 16.30
C GLN A 5 16.89 5.79 15.67
N ILE A 6 17.24 5.06 14.60
CA ILE A 6 16.34 4.09 13.97
C ILE A 6 16.06 2.92 14.93
N GLU A 7 17.10 2.33 15.51
CA GLU A 7 16.96 1.23 16.48
C GLU A 7 16.12 1.63 17.69
N THR A 8 16.37 2.82 18.27
CA THR A 8 15.57 3.34 19.38
C THR A 8 14.11 3.58 19.01
N THR A 9 13.84 4.05 17.79
CA THR A 9 12.47 4.23 17.28
C THR A 9 11.73 2.89 17.15
N ILE A 10 12.40 1.88 16.59
CA ILE A 10 11.84 0.53 16.45
C ILE A 10 11.61 -0.10 17.83
N ASN A 11 12.57 -0.01 18.74
CA ASN A 11 12.43 -0.52 20.11
C ASN A 11 11.28 0.15 20.87
N LYS A 12 11.10 1.47 20.71
CA LYS A 12 9.95 2.18 21.27
C LYS A 12 8.63 1.65 20.73
N ALA A 13 8.55 1.36 19.43
CA ALA A 13 7.36 0.78 18.82
C ALA A 13 7.09 -0.66 19.31
N LYS A 14 8.13 -1.49 19.47
CA LYS A 14 7.99 -2.83 20.07
C LYS A 14 7.41 -2.76 21.48
N LEU A 15 7.90 -1.83 22.31
CA LEU A 15 7.36 -1.60 23.65
C LEU A 15 5.88 -1.18 23.62
N GLN A 16 5.51 -0.28 22.71
CA GLN A 16 4.10 0.12 22.54
C GLN A 16 3.20 -1.05 22.13
N VAL A 17 3.67 -1.95 21.26
CA VAL A 17 2.92 -3.16 20.89
C VAL A 17 2.77 -4.09 22.09
N LEU A 18 3.81 -4.26 22.92
CA LEU A 18 3.71 -5.05 24.14
C LEU A 18 2.69 -4.47 25.13
N ASP A 19 2.61 -3.15 25.24
CA ASP A 19 1.59 -2.49 26.07
C ASP A 19 0.18 -2.70 25.52
N LEU A 20 -0.01 -2.63 24.20
CA LEU A 20 -1.29 -2.97 23.56
C LEU A 20 -1.68 -4.44 23.80
N VAL A 21 -0.72 -5.37 23.76
CA VAL A 21 -0.97 -6.78 24.09
C VAL A 21 -1.44 -6.93 25.53
N ARG A 22 -0.79 -6.24 26.48
CA ARG A 22 -1.19 -6.25 27.89
C ARG A 22 -2.59 -5.68 28.10
N GLN A 23 -2.93 -4.57 27.44
CA GLN A 23 -4.27 -3.97 27.49
C GLN A 23 -5.33 -4.92 26.92
N GLY A 24 -5.03 -5.56 25.78
CA GLY A 24 -5.91 -6.57 25.18
C GLY A 24 -6.14 -7.77 26.10
N GLN A 25 -5.11 -8.24 26.82
CA GLN A 25 -5.22 -9.34 27.78
C GLN A 25 -6.03 -8.97 29.03
N ARG A 26 -6.00 -7.70 29.46
CA ARG A 26 -6.79 -7.20 30.59
C ARG A 26 -8.25 -6.90 30.23
N GLY A 27 -8.55 -6.78 28.93
CA GLY A 27 -9.87 -6.38 28.44
C GLY A 27 -10.09 -4.86 28.43
N ASP A 28 -9.03 -4.07 28.65
CA ASP A 28 -9.09 -2.60 28.71
C ASP A 28 -9.07 -1.93 27.33
N LEU A 29 -8.98 -2.71 26.25
CA LEU A 29 -8.84 -2.20 24.89
C LEU A 29 -10.20 -1.77 24.32
N GLU A 30 -10.32 -0.51 23.90
CA GLU A 30 -11.53 -0.01 23.24
C GLU A 30 -11.67 -0.60 21.83
N THR A 31 -12.86 -1.13 21.51
CA THR A 31 -13.21 -1.59 20.16
C THR A 31 -13.49 -0.41 19.24
N GLN A 32 -13.02 -0.49 18.01
CA GLN A 32 -13.46 0.43 16.97
C GLN A 32 -14.87 0.06 16.49
N PRO A 33 -15.72 1.05 16.13
CA PRO A 33 -17.06 0.79 15.61
C PRO A 33 -17.03 -0.16 14.40
N GLY A 34 -17.86 -1.20 14.44
CA GLY A 34 -17.97 -2.17 13.34
C GLY A 34 -16.83 -3.19 13.26
N ARG A 35 -15.95 -3.29 14.27
CA ARG A 35 -14.86 -4.27 14.33
C ARG A 35 -14.93 -5.09 15.61
N THR A 36 -14.47 -6.33 15.55
CA THR A 36 -14.28 -7.15 16.75
C THR A 36 -13.10 -6.63 17.60
N MET A 37 -13.00 -7.08 18.85
CA MET A 37 -11.85 -6.79 19.73
C MET A 37 -10.51 -7.16 19.06
N VAL A 38 -10.44 -8.33 18.42
CA VAL A 38 -9.22 -8.84 17.77
C VAL A 38 -8.86 -8.01 16.55
N GLU A 39 -9.84 -7.66 15.71
CA GLU A 39 -9.60 -6.81 14.54
C GLU A 39 -9.21 -5.39 14.92
N SER A 40 -9.79 -4.86 15.99
CA SER A 40 -9.42 -3.55 16.56
C SER A 40 -7.96 -3.60 17.05
N PHE A 41 -7.59 -4.64 17.81
CA PHE A 41 -6.23 -4.87 18.26
C PHE A 41 -5.23 -4.93 17.08
N GLU A 42 -5.50 -5.76 16.08
CA GLU A 42 -4.61 -5.93 14.91
C GLU A 42 -4.46 -4.61 14.13
N GLN A 43 -5.51 -3.80 14.05
CA GLN A 43 -5.43 -2.49 13.42
C GLN A 43 -4.58 -1.50 14.23
N TYR A 44 -4.70 -1.47 15.57
CA TYR A 44 -3.87 -0.62 16.41
C TYR A 44 -2.39 -0.99 16.28
N VAL A 45 -2.08 -2.29 16.29
CA VAL A 45 -0.71 -2.80 16.11
C VAL A 45 -0.17 -2.42 14.73
N ASN A 46 -0.93 -2.66 13.66
CA ASN A 46 -0.53 -2.28 12.30
C ASN A 46 -0.27 -0.78 12.18
N ARG A 47 -1.10 0.07 12.81
CA ARG A 47 -0.89 1.51 12.82
C ARG A 47 0.44 1.89 13.47
N VAL A 48 0.72 1.35 14.67
CA VAL A 48 1.96 1.63 15.41
C VAL A 48 3.19 1.19 14.61
N LEU A 49 3.18 -0.02 14.05
CA LEU A 49 4.31 -0.56 13.27
C LEU A 49 4.52 0.21 11.96
N ASN A 50 3.46 0.62 11.27
CA ASN A 50 3.57 1.44 10.06
C ASN A 50 4.12 2.83 10.37
N THR A 51 3.65 3.50 11.43
CA THR A 51 4.22 4.79 11.85
C THR A 51 5.68 4.68 12.24
N ALA A 52 6.07 3.59 12.91
CA ALA A 52 7.46 3.35 13.28
C ALA A 52 8.36 3.20 12.04
N ARG A 53 7.89 2.43 11.05
CA ARG A 53 8.58 2.27 9.75
C ARG A 53 8.73 3.60 9.04
N ASP A 54 7.68 4.42 8.97
CA ASP A 54 7.70 5.70 8.28
C ASP A 54 8.65 6.71 8.95
N HIS A 55 8.67 6.76 10.30
CA HIS A 55 9.62 7.58 11.04
C HIS A 55 11.06 7.12 10.84
N ALA A 56 11.33 5.82 10.92
CA ALA A 56 12.64 5.25 10.67
C ALA A 56 13.13 5.53 9.24
N GLY A 57 12.23 5.41 8.25
CA GLY A 57 12.50 5.71 6.85
C GLY A 57 12.83 7.18 6.61
N LYS A 58 12.06 8.09 7.22
CA LYS A 58 12.30 9.54 7.12
C LYS A 58 13.65 9.93 7.72
N SER A 59 13.99 9.40 8.91
CA SER A 59 15.30 9.61 9.53
C SER A 59 16.45 9.11 8.64
N ALA A 60 16.30 7.93 8.02
CA ALA A 60 17.29 7.42 7.07
C ALA A 60 17.44 8.33 5.85
N GLN A 61 16.33 8.79 5.26
CA GLN A 61 16.33 9.67 4.08
C GLN A 61 17.02 11.02 4.34
N THR A 62 16.73 11.66 5.48
CA THR A 62 17.34 12.95 5.83
C THR A 62 18.84 12.81 6.05
N SER A 63 19.31 11.65 6.49
CA SER A 63 20.75 11.40 6.69
C SER A 63 21.55 11.17 5.40
N LEU A 64 20.88 10.91 4.27
CA LEU A 64 21.56 10.68 3.00
C LEU A 64 21.92 12.00 2.31
N ASN A 65 23.19 12.12 1.92
CA ASN A 65 23.66 13.22 1.08
C ASN A 65 22.94 13.23 -0.28
N GLU A 66 22.75 14.41 -0.85
CA GLU A 66 22.11 14.58 -2.17
C GLU A 66 22.94 13.96 -3.30
N THR A 67 24.26 13.84 -3.11
CA THR A 67 25.17 13.19 -4.06
C THR A 67 25.02 11.67 -4.12
N ASN A 68 24.24 11.06 -3.20
CA ASN A 68 23.99 9.63 -3.23
C ASN A 68 23.18 9.23 -4.49
N SER A 69 23.71 8.30 -5.28
CA SER A 69 23.09 7.88 -6.55
C SER A 69 21.67 7.31 -6.39
N VAL A 70 21.38 6.61 -5.29
CA VAL A 70 20.03 6.07 -5.02
C VAL A 70 19.06 7.21 -4.73
N LYS A 71 19.49 8.20 -3.94
CA LYS A 71 18.67 9.38 -3.66
C LYS A 71 18.42 10.20 -4.92
N ALA A 72 19.46 10.40 -5.76
CA ALA A 72 19.32 11.08 -7.04
C ALA A 72 18.33 10.38 -7.98
N MET A 73 18.37 9.04 -8.07
CA MET A 73 17.46 8.24 -8.89
C MET A 73 15.99 8.41 -8.47
N VAL A 74 15.73 8.41 -7.16
CA VAL A 74 14.39 8.61 -6.59
C VAL A 74 13.91 10.04 -6.77
N THR A 75 14.76 11.04 -6.50
CA THR A 75 14.43 12.47 -6.69
C THR A 75 14.16 12.80 -8.16
N ALA A 76 14.90 12.19 -9.08
CA ALA A 76 14.69 12.35 -10.52
C ALA A 76 13.40 11.64 -11.01
N GLY A 77 12.74 10.84 -10.18
CA GLY A 77 11.55 10.07 -10.56
C GLY A 77 11.82 8.95 -11.57
N SER A 78 13.09 8.59 -11.79
CA SER A 78 13.47 7.59 -12.79
C SER A 78 13.11 6.17 -12.34
N LYS A 79 13.49 5.79 -11.12
CA LYS A 79 13.18 4.47 -10.57
C LYS A 79 13.30 4.46 -9.05
N GLY A 80 12.39 3.71 -8.42
CA GLY A 80 12.34 3.58 -6.96
C GLY A 80 11.59 4.74 -6.30
N SER A 81 11.34 4.56 -5.01
CA SER A 81 10.57 5.46 -4.16
C SER A 81 11.26 5.60 -2.80
N PHE A 82 10.77 6.52 -1.96
CA PHE A 82 11.26 6.67 -0.60
C PHE A 82 11.09 5.40 0.26
N ILE A 83 10.08 4.57 -0.05
CA ILE A 83 9.90 3.27 0.61
C ILE A 83 11.09 2.36 0.33
N ASN A 84 11.63 2.33 -0.89
CA ASN A 84 12.75 1.46 -1.23
C ASN A 84 14.01 1.86 -0.45
N ILE A 85 14.29 3.16 -0.32
CA ILE A 85 15.40 3.66 0.51
C ILE A 85 15.23 3.24 1.97
N SER A 86 14.02 3.39 2.51
CA SER A 86 13.68 2.98 3.87
C SER A 86 13.93 1.49 4.11
N GLN A 87 13.53 0.63 3.17
CA GLN A 87 13.68 -0.83 3.31
C GLN A 87 15.13 -1.30 3.18
N ILE A 88 15.94 -0.61 2.35
CA ILE A 88 17.35 -0.93 2.17
C ILE A 88 18.16 -0.54 3.41
N ILE A 89 17.88 0.61 4.03
CA ILE A 89 18.72 1.19 5.08
C ILE A 89 18.13 1.00 6.49
N ALA A 90 16.85 1.32 6.69
CA ALA A 90 16.21 1.41 8.01
C ALA A 90 15.60 0.08 8.46
N CYS A 91 14.43 -0.28 7.93
CA CYS A 91 13.74 -1.54 8.22
C CYS A 91 12.81 -1.91 7.07
N VAL A 92 12.62 -3.22 6.83
CA VAL A 92 11.70 -3.68 5.77
C VAL A 92 10.23 -3.43 6.15
N GLY A 93 9.88 -3.64 7.42
CA GLY A 93 8.55 -3.40 7.99
C GLY A 93 7.66 -4.63 8.06
N GLN A 94 6.38 -4.40 8.39
CA GLN A 94 5.39 -5.46 8.59
C GLN A 94 5.07 -6.19 7.28
N GLN A 95 5.15 -7.53 7.29
CA GLN A 95 4.68 -8.39 6.21
C GLN A 95 3.23 -8.79 6.48
N ASN A 96 2.37 -8.55 5.49
CA ASN A 96 0.96 -8.91 5.55
C ASN A 96 0.67 -10.01 4.53
N VAL A 97 -0.29 -10.87 4.85
CA VAL A 97 -0.88 -11.88 3.96
C VAL A 97 -2.39 -11.69 3.99
N GLU A 98 -3.02 -11.54 2.84
CA GLU A 98 -4.48 -11.32 2.69
C GLU A 98 -4.97 -10.12 3.54
N GLY A 99 -4.17 -9.06 3.62
CA GLY A 99 -4.51 -7.83 4.37
C GLY A 99 -4.44 -7.97 5.90
N LYS A 100 -4.00 -9.12 6.43
CA LYS A 100 -3.79 -9.35 7.86
C LYS A 100 -2.30 -9.61 8.13
N ARG A 101 -1.86 -9.47 9.39
CA ARG A 101 -0.53 -9.96 9.80
C ARG A 101 -0.48 -11.48 9.65
N ILE A 102 0.73 -12.04 9.66
CA ILE A 102 0.94 -13.48 9.40
C ILE A 102 0.01 -14.34 10.28
N PRO A 103 -0.86 -15.18 9.66
CA PRO A 103 -1.80 -16.01 10.39
C PRO A 103 -1.09 -17.16 11.11
N TYR A 104 -1.77 -17.78 12.07
CA TYR A 104 -1.26 -18.98 12.73
C TYR A 104 -1.36 -20.18 11.79
N GLY A 105 -0.23 -20.59 11.20
CA GLY A 105 -0.13 -21.81 10.38
C GLY A 105 0.03 -23.10 11.20
N PHE A 106 0.45 -23.00 12.47
CA PHE A 106 0.57 -24.13 13.41
C PHE A 106 -0.43 -23.98 14.55
N ARG A 107 -0.43 -24.93 15.51
CA ARG A 107 -1.28 -24.92 16.71
C ARG A 107 -1.06 -23.65 17.56
N ARG A 108 -1.84 -22.61 17.27
CA ARG A 108 -1.83 -21.26 17.89
C ARG A 108 -0.45 -20.58 17.85
N ARG A 109 0.31 -20.76 16.78
CA ARG A 109 1.61 -20.09 16.56
C ARG A 109 1.93 -19.99 15.07
N THR A 110 2.82 -19.08 14.72
CA THR A 110 3.26 -18.84 13.33
C THR A 110 4.38 -19.78 12.90
N LEU A 111 5.40 -19.97 13.74
CA LEU A 111 6.51 -20.91 13.53
C LEU A 111 6.76 -21.76 14.78
N PRO A 112 7.39 -22.95 14.64
CA PRO A 112 7.75 -23.80 15.77
C PRO A 112 8.69 -23.13 16.79
N HIS A 113 9.44 -22.12 16.36
CA HIS A 113 10.37 -21.35 17.18
C HIS A 113 9.69 -20.37 18.15
N PHE A 114 8.42 -20.04 17.91
CA PHE A 114 7.66 -19.13 18.76
C PHE A 114 6.78 -19.89 19.75
N SER A 115 6.54 -19.23 20.89
CA SER A 115 5.60 -19.68 21.90
C SER A 115 4.16 -19.65 21.38
N LYS A 116 3.28 -20.42 22.03
CA LYS A 116 1.85 -20.40 21.70
C LYS A 116 1.24 -19.06 22.09
N ASP A 117 0.30 -18.59 21.28
CA ASP A 117 -0.46 -17.35 21.49
C ASP A 117 0.41 -16.09 21.58
N ASP A 118 1.59 -16.15 20.96
CA ASP A 118 2.47 -14.99 20.81
C ASP A 118 1.86 -14.02 19.78
N LEU A 119 1.63 -12.78 20.23
CA LEU A 119 1.07 -11.66 19.45
C LEU A 119 2.10 -10.56 19.17
N GLY A 120 3.35 -10.77 19.57
CA GLY A 120 4.45 -9.84 19.37
C GLY A 120 4.68 -9.48 17.89
N PRO A 121 5.41 -8.40 17.62
CA PRO A 121 5.70 -7.97 16.26
C PRO A 121 6.55 -9.01 15.50
N GLU A 122 7.60 -9.55 16.14
CA GLU A 122 8.53 -10.52 15.54
C GLU A 122 7.84 -11.85 15.20
N SER A 123 6.98 -12.35 16.10
CA SER A 123 6.25 -13.60 15.89
C SER A 123 5.21 -13.50 14.77
N ARG A 124 4.77 -12.29 14.43
CA ARG A 124 3.69 -12.03 13.47
C ARG A 124 4.16 -11.31 12.20
N GLY A 125 5.45 -11.44 11.85
CA GLY A 125 5.97 -11.04 10.54
C GLY A 125 6.42 -9.58 10.42
N PHE A 126 6.68 -8.89 11.54
CA PHE A 126 7.42 -7.63 11.49
C PHE A 126 8.90 -7.90 11.23
N VAL A 127 9.43 -7.32 10.16
CA VAL A 127 10.86 -7.39 9.84
C VAL A 127 11.51 -6.09 10.28
N GLU A 128 12.29 -6.17 11.35
CA GLU A 128 12.99 -5.01 11.91
C GLU A 128 14.28 -4.70 11.17
N ASN A 129 14.92 -5.72 10.62
CA ASN A 129 16.17 -5.57 9.91
C ASN A 129 15.95 -4.95 8.52
N SER A 130 17.00 -4.34 7.99
CA SER A 130 17.05 -3.81 6.63
C SER A 130 17.78 -4.77 5.70
N TYR A 131 17.63 -4.59 4.38
CA TYR A 131 18.38 -5.40 3.41
C TYR A 131 19.89 -5.25 3.54
N LEU A 132 20.37 -4.10 4.03
CA LEU A 132 21.79 -3.89 4.29
C LEU A 132 22.30 -4.73 5.48
N ARG A 133 21.51 -4.85 6.55
CA ARG A 133 21.87 -5.60 7.75
C ARG A 133 21.70 -7.12 7.57
N GLY A 134 20.78 -7.51 6.69
CA GLY A 134 20.38 -8.90 6.48
C GLY A 134 19.25 -9.31 7.41
N LEU A 135 18.40 -10.21 6.94
CA LEU A 135 17.23 -10.70 7.66
C LEU A 135 17.59 -11.93 8.50
N SER A 136 16.98 -12.05 9.67
CA SER A 136 17.00 -13.31 10.44
C SER A 136 16.24 -14.43 9.69
N PRO A 137 16.49 -15.72 10.00
CA PRO A 137 15.79 -16.82 9.33
C PRO A 137 14.26 -16.76 9.45
N GLN A 138 13.73 -16.31 10.60
CA GLN A 138 12.29 -16.15 10.82
C GLN A 138 11.72 -15.01 9.97
N GLU A 139 12.39 -13.86 9.96
CA GLU A 139 12.02 -12.70 9.14
C GLU A 139 12.08 -13.03 7.64
N PHE A 140 13.13 -13.75 7.21
CA PHE A 140 13.29 -14.17 5.82
C PHE A 140 12.12 -15.05 5.37
N PHE A 141 11.69 -15.99 6.21
CA PHE A 141 10.55 -16.85 5.90
C PHE A 141 9.24 -16.06 5.80
N PHE A 142 8.98 -15.14 6.73
CA PHE A 142 7.80 -14.27 6.66
C PHE A 142 7.83 -13.33 5.45
N HIS A 143 9.01 -12.80 5.10
CA HIS A 143 9.18 -11.96 3.92
C HIS A 143 8.93 -12.75 2.63
N ALA A 144 9.40 -14.00 2.56
CA ALA A 144 9.13 -14.88 1.44
C ALA A 144 7.64 -15.19 1.27
N MET A 145 6.88 -15.32 2.37
CA MET A 145 5.42 -15.49 2.30
C MET A 145 4.73 -14.30 1.63
N GLY A 146 5.03 -13.07 2.09
CA GLY A 146 4.46 -11.85 1.50
C GLY A 146 4.87 -11.66 0.04
N GLY A 147 6.13 -11.97 -0.30
CA GLY A 147 6.59 -11.96 -1.69
C GLY A 147 5.85 -12.97 -2.58
N ARG A 148 5.54 -14.17 -2.05
CA ARG A 148 4.83 -15.21 -2.80
C ARG A 148 3.39 -14.82 -3.11
N GLU A 149 2.68 -14.16 -2.19
CA GLU A 149 1.35 -13.62 -2.45
C GLU A 149 1.38 -12.66 -3.64
N GLY A 150 2.31 -11.70 -3.67
CA GLY A 150 2.44 -10.75 -4.77
C GLY A 150 2.75 -11.42 -6.12
N LEU A 151 3.58 -12.48 -6.13
CA LEU A 151 3.87 -13.24 -7.35
C LEU A 151 2.63 -13.99 -7.87
N ILE A 152 1.85 -14.60 -6.97
CA ILE A 152 0.62 -15.30 -7.34
C ILE A 152 -0.43 -14.31 -7.84
N ASP A 153 -0.63 -13.21 -7.12
CA ASP A 153 -1.58 -12.15 -7.47
C ASP A 153 -1.27 -11.55 -8.86
N THR A 154 0.02 -11.33 -9.16
CA THR A 154 0.45 -10.87 -10.50
C THR A 154 0.05 -11.88 -11.58
N ALA A 155 0.25 -13.18 -11.35
CA ALA A 155 -0.11 -14.22 -12.32
C ALA A 155 -1.63 -14.29 -12.54
N CYS A 156 -2.42 -14.24 -11.47
CA CYS A 156 -3.89 -14.26 -11.55
C CYS A 156 -4.43 -13.01 -12.26
N LYS A 157 -3.95 -11.82 -11.87
CA LYS A 157 -4.36 -10.55 -12.50
C LYS A 157 -4.00 -10.48 -13.98
N THR A 158 -2.87 -11.06 -14.39
CA THR A 158 -2.47 -11.10 -15.80
C THR A 158 -3.50 -11.87 -16.66
N ALA A 159 -3.99 -13.01 -16.16
CA ALA A 159 -4.99 -13.81 -16.87
C ALA A 159 -6.35 -13.09 -16.94
N GLU A 160 -6.79 -12.50 -15.83
CA GLU A 160 -8.09 -11.84 -15.75
C GLU A 160 -8.16 -10.55 -16.56
N THR A 161 -7.13 -9.69 -16.48
CA THR A 161 -7.11 -8.40 -17.19
C THR A 161 -7.17 -8.58 -18.70
N GLY A 162 -6.44 -9.54 -19.27
CA GLY A 162 -6.50 -9.84 -20.70
C GLY A 162 -7.88 -10.36 -21.15
N TYR A 163 -8.53 -11.18 -20.31
CA TYR A 163 -9.88 -11.66 -20.60
C TYR A 163 -10.92 -10.53 -20.55
N ILE A 164 -10.86 -9.68 -19.53
CA ILE A 164 -11.72 -8.50 -19.39
C ILE A 164 -11.52 -7.55 -20.58
N GLN A 165 -10.27 -7.27 -20.96
CA GLN A 165 -9.96 -6.45 -22.12
C GLN A 165 -10.61 -7.01 -23.38
N ARG A 166 -10.46 -8.30 -23.68
CA ARG A 166 -11.06 -8.93 -24.86
C ARG A 166 -12.59 -8.83 -24.85
N ARG A 167 -13.23 -9.04 -23.68
CA ARG A 167 -14.68 -8.90 -23.54
C ARG A 167 -15.16 -7.49 -23.83
N LEU A 168 -14.46 -6.48 -23.29
CA LEU A 168 -14.79 -5.08 -23.53
C LEU A 168 -14.63 -4.71 -25.01
N VAL A 169 -13.53 -5.12 -25.63
CA VAL A 169 -13.30 -4.91 -27.07
C VAL A 169 -14.41 -5.57 -27.89
N LYS A 170 -14.75 -6.83 -27.62
CA LYS A 170 -15.82 -7.52 -28.36
C LYS A 170 -17.21 -6.95 -28.15
N ALA A 171 -17.50 -6.38 -26.99
CA ALA A 171 -18.76 -5.69 -26.75
C ALA A 171 -18.85 -4.35 -27.50
N MET A 172 -17.73 -3.64 -27.63
CA MET A 172 -17.71 -2.26 -28.13
C MET A 172 -17.15 -2.09 -29.55
N GLU A 173 -16.62 -3.14 -30.19
CA GLU A 173 -15.96 -3.05 -31.51
C GLU A 173 -16.86 -2.53 -32.65
N THR A 174 -18.18 -2.55 -32.45
CA THR A 174 -19.15 -2.08 -33.46
C THR A 174 -19.51 -0.60 -33.33
N VAL A 175 -19.15 0.03 -32.21
CA VAL A 175 -19.49 1.43 -31.92
C VAL A 175 -18.52 2.34 -32.65
N MET A 176 -19.04 3.24 -33.48
CA MET A 176 -18.22 4.20 -34.23
C MET A 176 -18.92 5.57 -34.34
N ALA A 177 -18.11 6.63 -34.41
CA ALA A 177 -18.59 7.98 -34.66
C ALA A 177 -19.01 8.12 -36.13
N ARG A 178 -20.13 8.78 -36.37
CA ARG A 178 -20.66 9.07 -37.71
C ARG A 178 -20.47 10.55 -38.04
N TYR A 179 -20.55 10.89 -39.33
CA TYR A 179 -20.38 12.27 -39.82
C TYR A 179 -21.40 13.28 -39.26
N ASP A 180 -22.50 12.81 -38.67
CA ASP A 180 -23.52 13.63 -38.01
C ASP A 180 -23.17 13.96 -36.53
N GLY A 181 -22.01 13.53 -36.04
CA GLY A 181 -21.57 13.73 -34.65
C GLY A 181 -22.13 12.70 -33.66
N THR A 182 -23.00 11.79 -34.11
CA THR A 182 -23.57 10.74 -33.26
C THR A 182 -22.67 9.50 -33.19
N LEU A 183 -22.75 8.77 -32.08
CA LEU A 183 -22.14 7.45 -31.93
C LEU A 183 -23.20 6.38 -32.19
N ARG A 184 -22.91 5.48 -33.14
CA ARG A 184 -23.84 4.42 -33.53
C ARG A 184 -23.18 3.05 -33.53
N THR A 185 -23.98 2.03 -33.26
CA THR A 185 -23.62 0.63 -33.46
C THR A 185 -23.64 0.24 -34.94
N SER A 186 -23.17 -0.96 -35.28
CA SER A 186 -23.24 -1.52 -36.64
C SER A 186 -24.68 -1.64 -37.16
N GLY A 187 -25.66 -1.89 -36.29
CA GLY A 187 -27.08 -1.97 -36.63
C GLY A 187 -27.78 -0.62 -36.81
N GLY A 188 -27.05 0.50 -36.69
CA GLY A 188 -27.61 1.84 -36.83
C GLY A 188 -28.28 2.41 -35.58
N ASN A 189 -28.34 1.64 -34.47
CA ASN A 189 -28.84 2.14 -33.19
C ASN A 189 -27.91 3.21 -32.62
N VAL A 190 -28.47 4.32 -32.18
CA VAL A 190 -27.75 5.45 -31.57
C VAL A 190 -27.41 5.11 -30.11
N VAL A 191 -26.14 5.28 -29.74
CA VAL A 191 -25.62 5.08 -28.37
C VAL A 191 -25.50 6.42 -27.65
N GLN A 192 -24.88 7.41 -28.30
CA GLN A 192 -24.79 8.79 -27.80
C GLN A 192 -25.13 9.76 -28.94
N PHE A 193 -25.84 10.84 -28.62
CA PHE A 193 -26.19 11.89 -29.59
C PHE A 193 -25.00 12.80 -29.93
N LEU A 194 -24.05 12.92 -29.02
CA LEU A 194 -22.82 13.68 -29.19
C LEU A 194 -21.68 12.85 -28.59
N TYR A 195 -20.56 12.73 -29.31
CA TYR A 195 -19.37 12.02 -28.84
C TYR A 195 -18.90 12.58 -27.48
N GLY A 196 -18.76 11.74 -26.46
CA GLY A 196 -18.23 12.18 -25.16
C GLY A 196 -19.12 13.20 -24.42
N GLU A 197 -20.37 13.41 -24.86
CA GLU A 197 -21.28 14.45 -24.38
C GLU A 197 -20.79 15.91 -24.57
N ASP A 198 -19.60 16.11 -25.14
CA ASP A 198 -18.98 17.40 -25.41
C ASP A 198 -18.53 17.60 -26.87
N GLY A 199 -18.51 16.51 -27.65
CA GLY A 199 -18.08 16.50 -29.06
C GLY A 199 -16.57 16.61 -29.24
N MET A 200 -15.78 16.47 -28.16
CA MET A 200 -14.34 16.70 -28.17
C MET A 200 -13.58 15.38 -28.14
N ASP A 201 -12.45 15.33 -28.85
CA ASP A 201 -11.53 14.19 -28.77
C ASP A 201 -10.67 14.30 -27.51
N ALA A 202 -10.63 13.22 -26.72
CA ALA A 202 -9.94 13.12 -25.45
C ALA A 202 -8.43 13.42 -25.53
N VAL A 203 -7.81 13.28 -26.72
CA VAL A 203 -6.39 13.61 -26.92
C VAL A 203 -6.11 15.11 -26.74
N TRP A 204 -7.09 15.98 -26.99
CA TRP A 204 -6.95 17.44 -26.91
C TRP A 204 -7.47 18.03 -25.59
N ILE A 205 -8.00 17.19 -24.70
CA ILE A 205 -8.57 17.64 -23.42
C ILE A 205 -7.45 17.80 -22.39
N GLU A 206 -7.33 19.00 -21.83
CA GLU A 206 -6.42 19.31 -20.74
C GLU A 206 -7.19 19.62 -19.45
N ARG A 207 -6.60 19.26 -18.31
CA ARG A 207 -7.19 19.55 -17.00
C ARG A 207 -7.10 21.03 -16.70
N GLN A 208 -8.25 21.71 -16.66
CA GLN A 208 -8.38 23.11 -16.24
C GLN A 208 -8.95 23.23 -14.84
N GLU A 209 -8.56 24.29 -14.14
CA GLU A 209 -9.08 24.61 -12.80
C GLU A 209 -9.89 25.90 -12.85
N PHE A 210 -11.19 25.78 -12.52
CA PHE A 210 -12.10 26.92 -12.46
C PHE A 210 -12.02 27.61 -11.10
N LYS A 211 -11.10 28.57 -10.96
CA LYS A 211 -10.87 29.34 -9.73
C LYS A 211 -12.13 30.05 -9.21
N LEU A 212 -13.03 30.44 -10.12
CA LEU A 212 -14.33 31.07 -9.82
C LEU A 212 -15.23 30.21 -8.92
N LEU A 213 -15.15 28.88 -9.02
CA LEU A 213 -15.99 27.97 -8.23
C LEU A 213 -15.57 27.93 -6.74
N SER A 214 -14.30 28.24 -6.46
CA SER A 214 -13.73 28.25 -5.11
C SER A 214 -13.75 29.63 -4.44
N MET A 215 -14.04 30.69 -5.20
CA MET A 215 -14.04 32.06 -4.69
C MET A 215 -15.28 32.33 -3.85
N LYS A 216 -15.10 33.11 -2.78
CA LYS A 216 -16.23 33.62 -2.02
C LYS A 216 -16.93 34.70 -2.83
N ARG A 217 -18.23 34.87 -2.63
CA ARG A 217 -19.04 35.88 -3.34
C ARG A 217 -18.47 37.30 -3.23
N SER A 218 -17.81 37.63 -2.13
CA SER A 218 -17.12 38.91 -1.89
C SER A 218 -15.84 39.12 -2.71
N GLU A 219 -15.24 38.06 -3.24
CA GLU A 219 -14.06 38.11 -4.11
C GLU A 219 -14.45 38.10 -5.60
N LEU A 220 -15.75 37.96 -5.86
CA LEU A 220 -16.38 37.87 -7.18
C LEU A 220 -17.04 39.21 -7.59
N GLU A 221 -17.36 40.05 -6.61
CA GLU A 221 -17.79 41.46 -6.77
C GLU A 221 -16.58 42.38 -6.93
#